data_AF-A0A820L485-F1
#
_entry.id   AF-A0A820L485-F1
#
_cell.length_a   1.000
_cell.length_b   1.000
_cell.length_c   1.000
_cell.angle_alpha   90.00
_cell.angle_beta   90.00
_cell.angle_gamma   90.00
#
_symmetry.space_group_name_H-M   'P 1'
#
loop_
_entity.id
_entity.type
_entity.pdbx_description
1 polymer ?
#
loop_
_entity_poly.entity_id
_entity_poly.type
_entity_poly.pdbx_seq_one_letter_code
_entity_poly.pdbx_strand_id
1 'polypeptide(L)'
;NFIIFENYLTRLESLTLIQSQQLINIIEYLYNCRILHRDLRPDNLMLDLNQEHIKLIDFGFATTYEIDEMPKALPIEGAISYAGLTFLINYLELLSSGSNTFDYEYERTFDLQCAINIMMYMTDESIRAPMISVKEVLLVKNKVSKLYEFWNGIKRTDENYCKLLNLIKSFTQSPNFDGIKREIGKRFAS
;
A
#
# COMPACT_ATOMS: atom_id res chain seq x y z
N ASN A 1 -25.38 -17.71 -14.79
CA ASN A 1 -24.65 -17.14 -15.94
C ASN A 1 -23.49 -16.30 -15.44
N PHE A 2 -22.37 -16.95 -15.13
CA PHE A 2 -21.11 -16.24 -14.88
C PHE A 2 -20.54 -15.89 -16.26
N ILE A 3 -20.48 -14.60 -16.56
CA ILE A 3 -19.68 -14.11 -17.68
C ILE A 3 -18.22 -14.36 -17.25
N ILE A 4 -17.62 -15.40 -17.81
CA ILE A 4 -16.16 -15.57 -17.81
C ILE A 4 -15.65 -14.38 -18.63
N PHE A 5 -15.04 -13.40 -17.98
CA PHE A 5 -14.38 -12.32 -18.70
C PHE A 5 -13.28 -12.96 -19.57
N GLU A 6 -13.43 -12.90 -20.90
CA GLU A 6 -12.37 -13.18 -21.89
C GLU A 6 -11.28 -12.10 -21.88
N ASN A 7 -10.97 -11.52 -20.71
CA ASN A 7 -9.90 -10.55 -20.55
C ASN A 7 -8.78 -11.23 -19.76
N TYR A 8 -7.78 -11.76 -20.48
CA TYR A 8 -6.59 -12.30 -19.84
C TYR A 8 -5.83 -11.15 -19.18
N LEU A 9 -5.83 -11.12 -17.85
CA LEU A 9 -5.00 -10.22 -17.06
C LEU A 9 -3.73 -10.97 -16.64
N THR A 10 -2.57 -10.34 -16.76
CA THR A 10 -1.29 -10.94 -16.36
C THR A 10 -0.79 -10.35 -15.05
N ARG A 11 -0.06 -11.16 -14.29
CA ARG A 11 0.51 -10.76 -13.00
C ARG A 11 1.74 -9.87 -13.22
N LEU A 12 1.85 -8.78 -12.47
CA LEU A 12 3.06 -7.94 -12.50
C LEU A 12 4.21 -8.59 -11.71
N GLU A 13 5.38 -8.65 -12.33
CA GLU A 13 6.63 -9.08 -11.68
C GLU A 13 7.47 -7.91 -11.16
N SER A 14 7.41 -6.77 -11.85
CA SER A 14 8.07 -5.50 -11.50
C SER A 14 7.20 -4.31 -11.95
N LEU A 15 7.58 -3.09 -11.53
CA LEU A 15 6.93 -1.86 -11.98
C LEU A 15 7.88 -0.99 -12.79
N THR A 16 7.43 -0.49 -13.94
CA THR A 16 8.09 0.62 -14.65
C THR A 16 7.76 1.97 -14.00
N LEU A 17 8.44 3.04 -14.41
CA LEU A 17 8.08 4.40 -14.00
C LEU A 17 6.63 4.75 -14.36
N ILE A 18 6.20 4.42 -15.57
CA ILE A 18 4.84 4.70 -16.07
C ILE A 18 3.82 3.94 -15.22
N GLN A 19 4.07 2.65 -14.97
CA GLN A 19 3.22 1.80 -14.13
C GLN A 19 3.20 2.28 -12.67
N SER A 20 4.32 2.75 -12.13
CA SER A 20 4.38 3.35 -10.78
C SER A 20 3.52 4.61 -10.70
N GLN A 21 3.54 5.47 -11.72
CA GLN A 21 2.67 6.65 -11.79
C GLN A 21 1.19 6.27 -11.95
N GLN A 22 0.88 5.23 -12.73
CA GLN A 22 -0.48 4.70 -12.85
C GLN A 22 -1.01 4.20 -11.52
N LEU A 23 -0.20 3.48 -10.74
CA LEU A 23 -0.58 3.03 -9.39
C LEU A 23 -0.95 4.23 -8.50
N ILE A 24 -0.15 5.30 -8.49
CA ILE A 24 -0.47 6.51 -7.74
C ILE A 24 -1.77 7.17 -8.24
N ASN A 25 -2.01 7.21 -9.55
CA ASN A 25 -3.25 7.75 -10.11
C ASN A 25 -4.49 6.92 -9.69
N ILE A 26 -4.37 5.59 -9.62
CA ILE A 26 -5.44 4.71 -9.12
C ILE A 26 -5.74 5.04 -7.64
N ILE A 27 -4.71 5.21 -6.81
CA ILE A 27 -4.91 5.56 -5.40
C ILE A 27 -5.50 6.96 -5.24
N GLU A 28 -5.04 7.93 -6.02
CA GLU A 28 -5.59 9.28 -6.04
C GLU A 28 -7.08 9.26 -6.39
N TYR A 29 -7.47 8.45 -7.36
CA TYR A 29 -8.88 8.25 -7.72
C TYR A 29 -9.68 7.67 -6.54
N LEU A 30 -9.22 6.58 -5.92
CA LEU A 30 -9.91 5.97 -4.77
C LEU A 30 -10.02 6.96 -3.60
N TYR A 31 -8.94 7.67 -3.28
CA TYR A 31 -8.91 8.70 -2.25
C TYR A 31 -9.96 9.79 -2.48
N ASN A 32 -10.06 10.31 -3.72
CA ASN A 32 -11.05 11.33 -4.09
C ASN A 32 -12.50 10.80 -4.08
N CYS A 33 -12.67 9.51 -4.37
CA CYS A 33 -13.94 8.79 -4.24
C CYS A 33 -14.26 8.36 -2.80
N ARG A 34 -13.36 8.62 -1.84
CA ARG A 34 -13.47 8.20 -0.43
C ARG A 34 -13.61 6.70 -0.28
N ILE A 35 -12.84 5.96 -1.06
CA ILE A 35 -12.76 4.51 -1.01
C ILE A 35 -11.41 4.13 -0.41
N LEU A 36 -11.43 3.27 0.61
CA LEU A 36 -10.25 2.53 1.05
C LEU A 36 -10.36 1.09 0.54
N HIS A 37 -9.35 0.64 -0.19
CA HIS A 37 -9.22 -0.74 -0.68
C HIS A 37 -8.83 -1.71 0.44
N ARG A 38 -7.90 -1.30 1.32
CA ARG A 38 -7.42 -2.03 2.52
C ARG A 38 -6.64 -3.34 2.28
N ASP A 39 -6.72 -3.94 1.09
CA ASP A 39 -5.91 -5.10 0.70
C ASP A 39 -5.01 -4.82 -0.52
N LEU A 40 -4.27 -3.71 -0.49
CA LEU A 40 -3.33 -3.42 -1.57
C LEU A 40 -2.09 -4.31 -1.49
N ARG A 41 -1.86 -5.05 -2.56
CA ARG A 41 -0.72 -5.96 -2.74
C ARG A 41 -0.45 -6.21 -4.22
N PRO A 42 0.76 -6.66 -4.60
CA PRO A 42 1.09 -6.97 -5.99
C PRO A 42 0.14 -7.99 -6.63
N ASP A 43 -0.41 -8.93 -5.87
CA ASP A 43 -1.37 -9.92 -6.38
C ASP A 43 -2.68 -9.28 -6.88
N ASN A 44 -3.04 -8.11 -6.32
CA ASN A 44 -4.24 -7.35 -6.70
C ASN A 44 -3.95 -6.28 -7.76
N LEU A 45 -2.70 -6.18 -8.22
CA LEU A 45 -2.32 -5.35 -9.35
C LEU A 45 -2.14 -6.26 -10.57
N MET A 46 -2.94 -6.01 -11.61
CA MET A 46 -2.87 -6.76 -12.85
C MET A 46 -2.52 -5.85 -14.02
N LEU A 47 -1.91 -6.43 -15.06
CA LEU A 47 -1.74 -5.74 -16.33
C LEU A 47 -2.89 -6.08 -17.27
N ASP A 48 -3.27 -5.10 -18.07
CA ASP A 48 -4.05 -5.36 -19.26
C ASP A 48 -3.27 -6.19 -20.30
N LEU A 49 -3.97 -6.62 -21.35
CA LEU A 49 -3.42 -7.50 -22.39
C LEU A 49 -2.18 -6.91 -23.07
N ASN A 50 -2.16 -5.60 -23.24
CA ASN A 50 -1.06 -4.89 -23.89
C ASN A 50 0.14 -4.67 -22.94
N GLN A 51 0.00 -5.02 -21.66
CA GLN A 51 1.00 -4.81 -20.61
C GLN A 51 1.31 -3.32 -20.33
N GLU A 52 0.41 -2.43 -20.76
CA GLU A 52 0.60 -0.97 -20.70
C GLU A 52 -0.09 -0.36 -19.47
N HIS A 53 -1.18 -0.96 -19.00
CA HIS A 53 -2.02 -0.38 -17.96
C HIS A 53 -2.21 -1.29 -16.76
N ILE A 54 -1.92 -0.75 -15.56
CA ILE A 54 -2.32 -1.38 -14.30
C ILE A 54 -3.83 -1.32 -14.14
N LYS A 55 -4.39 -2.44 -13.69
CA LYS A 55 -5.76 -2.59 -13.19
C LYS A 55 -5.67 -3.07 -11.74
N LEU A 56 -6.30 -2.33 -10.84
CA LEU A 56 -6.53 -2.78 -9.47
C LEU A 56 -7.76 -3.69 -9.45
N ILE A 57 -7.63 -4.86 -8.86
CA ILE A 57 -8.70 -5.84 -8.69
C ILE A 57 -8.96 -6.12 -7.20
N ASP A 58 -10.04 -6.85 -6.94
CA ASP A 58 -10.41 -7.38 -5.62
C ASP A 58 -10.72 -6.34 -4.53
N PHE A 59 -11.92 -5.76 -4.62
CA PHE A 59 -12.47 -4.82 -3.64
C PHE A 59 -13.18 -5.54 -2.47
N GLY A 60 -12.89 -6.81 -2.20
CA GLY A 60 -13.59 -7.60 -1.18
C GLY A 60 -13.50 -7.02 0.24
N PHE A 61 -12.41 -6.28 0.54
CA PHE A 61 -12.21 -5.58 1.80
C PHE A 61 -12.46 -4.06 1.70
N ALA A 62 -12.92 -3.57 0.56
CA ALA A 62 -13.05 -2.13 0.36
C ALA A 62 -14.16 -1.54 1.25
N THR A 63 -13.99 -0.28 1.64
CA THR A 63 -14.98 0.49 2.40
C THR A 63 -15.04 1.93 1.91
N THR A 64 -16.15 2.61 2.19
CA THR A 64 -16.34 4.03 1.93
C THR A 64 -16.41 4.83 3.21
N TYR A 65 -16.05 6.11 3.15
CA TYR A 65 -16.17 7.04 4.27
C TYR A 65 -16.75 8.38 3.81
N GLU A 66 -17.33 9.13 4.75
CA GLU A 66 -17.97 10.42 4.48
C GLU A 66 -16.97 11.59 4.46
N ILE A 67 -17.42 12.73 3.96
CA ILE A 67 -16.66 13.98 3.99
C ILE A 67 -16.37 14.37 5.44
N ASP A 68 -15.13 14.77 5.72
CA ASP A 68 -14.65 15.24 7.02
C ASP A 68 -14.69 14.21 8.18
N GLU A 69 -15.11 12.97 7.91
CA GLU A 69 -15.09 11.89 8.89
C GLU A 69 -13.83 11.01 8.74
N MET A 70 -13.38 10.46 9.87
CA MET A 70 -12.47 9.31 9.84
C MET A 70 -13.24 8.06 9.40
N PRO A 71 -12.60 7.15 8.64
CA PRO A 71 -13.15 5.84 8.43
C PRO A 71 -13.51 5.18 9.76
N LYS A 72 -14.69 4.57 9.82
CA LYS A 72 -15.11 3.81 11.00
C LYS A 72 -14.09 2.73 11.32
N ALA A 73 -13.93 2.44 12.62
CA ALA A 73 -13.13 1.32 13.06
C ALA A 73 -13.66 0.04 12.41
N LEU A 74 -12.77 -0.71 11.76
CA LEU A 74 -13.09 -1.94 11.05
C LEU A 74 -12.05 -3.01 11.39
N PRO A 75 -12.43 -4.31 11.35
CA PRO A 75 -11.48 -5.38 11.58
C PRO A 75 -10.23 -5.25 10.69
N ILE A 76 -9.07 -5.52 11.28
CA ILE A 76 -7.83 -5.67 10.52
C ILE A 76 -7.90 -7.00 9.75
N GLU A 77 -8.05 -6.88 8.44
CA GLU A 77 -8.15 -7.99 7.49
C GLU A 77 -7.25 -7.74 6.27
N GLY A 78 -7.06 -8.76 5.44
CA GLY A 78 -6.17 -8.69 4.27
C GLY A 78 -4.68 -8.86 4.60
N ALA A 79 -3.84 -8.59 3.60
CA ALA A 79 -2.39 -8.68 3.71
C ALA A 79 -1.78 -7.35 4.15
N ILE A 80 -1.04 -7.38 5.26
CA ILE A 80 -0.42 -6.18 5.85
C ILE A 80 1.05 -5.99 5.43
N SER A 81 1.59 -6.86 4.59
CA SER A 81 3.02 -6.87 4.23
C SER A 81 3.51 -5.53 3.70
N TYR A 82 2.63 -4.79 3.01
CA TYR A 82 2.95 -3.49 2.42
C TYR A 82 2.43 -2.31 3.24
N ALA A 83 1.87 -2.53 4.43
CA ALA A 83 1.32 -1.47 5.26
C ALA A 83 2.38 -0.47 5.76
N GLY A 84 1.91 0.73 6.11
CA GLY A 84 2.75 1.80 6.65
C GLY A 84 3.28 1.56 8.05
N LEU A 85 4.37 2.27 8.40
CA LEU A 85 4.96 2.20 9.74
C LEU A 85 3.99 2.58 10.86
N THR A 86 3.16 3.61 10.65
CA THR A 86 2.15 4.04 11.63
C THR A 86 1.11 2.94 11.87
N PHE A 87 0.61 2.32 10.80
CA PHE A 87 -0.30 1.18 10.92
C PHE A 87 0.35 0.01 11.66
N LEU A 88 1.58 -0.36 11.28
CA LEU A 88 2.27 -1.52 11.85
C LEU A 88 2.58 -1.33 13.35
N ILE A 89 3.00 -0.12 13.78
CA ILE A 89 3.24 0.13 15.20
C ILE A 89 1.94 0.12 16.01
N ASN A 90 0.88 0.77 15.51
CA ASN A 90 -0.42 0.76 16.17
C ASN A 90 -0.99 -0.67 16.26
N TYR A 91 -0.76 -1.49 15.24
CA TYR A 91 -1.20 -2.88 15.27
C TYR A 91 -0.42 -3.71 16.31
N LEU A 92 0.88 -3.49 16.47
CA LEU A 92 1.67 -4.12 17.54
C LEU A 92 1.18 -3.75 18.94
N GLU A 93 0.77 -2.49 19.13
CA GLU A 93 0.16 -2.01 20.38
C GLU A 93 -1.17 -2.70 20.64
N LEU A 94 -2.05 -2.79 19.64
CA LEU A 94 -3.32 -3.52 19.74
C LEU A 94 -3.11 -4.99 20.10
N LEU A 95 -2.19 -5.69 19.43
CA LEU A 95 -1.83 -7.08 19.75
C LEU A 95 -1.29 -7.26 21.18
N SER A 96 -0.73 -6.21 21.77
CA SER A 96 -0.19 -6.23 23.13
C SER A 96 -1.22 -5.84 24.19
N SER A 97 -2.30 -5.16 23.80
CA SER A 97 -3.37 -4.71 24.69
C SER A 97 -4.26 -5.84 25.24
N GLY A 98 -4.24 -7.02 24.62
CA GLY A 98 -5.14 -8.12 24.96
C GLY A 98 -6.59 -7.90 24.51
N SER A 99 -6.84 -6.92 23.63
CA SER A 99 -8.16 -6.65 23.06
C SER A 99 -8.66 -7.84 22.23
N ASN A 100 -9.92 -8.23 22.44
CA ASN A 100 -10.57 -9.32 21.70
C ASN A 100 -11.11 -8.87 20.33
N THR A 101 -11.18 -7.57 20.09
CA THR A 101 -11.55 -6.97 18.80
C THR A 101 -10.34 -6.22 18.24
N PHE A 102 -9.97 -6.52 16.99
CA PHE A 102 -8.91 -5.82 16.26
C PHE A 102 -9.53 -4.81 15.29
N ASP A 103 -10.53 -4.08 15.75
CA ASP A 103 -11.10 -2.99 14.98
C ASP A 103 -10.11 -1.82 14.99
N TYR A 104 -9.84 -1.30 13.80
CA TYR A 104 -8.83 -0.28 13.57
C TYR A 104 -9.40 0.86 12.74
N GLU A 105 -9.13 2.09 13.18
CA GLU A 105 -9.44 3.31 12.44
C GLU A 105 -8.36 3.56 11.40
N TYR A 106 -8.65 3.16 10.16
CA TYR A 106 -7.72 3.32 9.05
C TYR A 106 -7.51 4.79 8.70
N GLU A 107 -6.26 5.21 8.51
CA GLU A 107 -5.97 6.52 7.94
C GLU A 107 -6.45 6.58 6.48
N ARG A 108 -6.96 7.74 6.04
CA ARG A 108 -7.35 7.96 4.63
C ARG A 108 -6.20 7.74 3.63
N THR A 109 -4.97 7.81 4.10
CA THR A 109 -3.73 7.64 3.33
C THR A 109 -3.18 6.21 3.43
N PHE A 110 -3.87 5.29 4.10
CA PHE A 110 -3.41 3.91 4.29
C PHE A 110 -3.02 3.24 2.97
N ASP A 111 -3.88 3.34 1.97
CA ASP A 111 -3.65 2.74 0.65
C ASP A 111 -2.50 3.42 -0.10
N LEU A 112 -2.34 4.73 0.04
CA LEU A 112 -1.22 5.47 -0.56
C LEU A 112 0.11 5.00 0.00
N GLN A 113 0.16 4.76 1.31
CA GLN A 113 1.34 4.22 1.96
C GLN A 113 1.63 2.78 1.48
N CYS A 114 0.60 1.97 1.29
CA CYS A 114 0.74 0.63 0.71
C CYS A 114 1.27 0.69 -0.72
N ALA A 115 0.73 1.58 -1.57
CA ALA A 115 1.17 1.76 -2.95
C ALA A 115 2.65 2.17 -3.05
N ILE A 116 3.12 3.06 -2.19
CA ILE A 116 4.54 3.45 -2.15
C ILE A 116 5.41 2.25 -1.75
N ASN A 117 5.00 1.47 -0.75
CA ASN A 117 5.73 0.28 -0.32
C ASN A 117 5.77 -0.82 -1.39
N ILE A 118 4.65 -1.03 -2.09
CA ILE A 118 4.58 -1.92 -3.25
C ILE A 118 5.56 -1.45 -4.33
N MET A 119 5.56 -0.16 -4.65
CA MET A 119 6.50 0.41 -5.62
C MET A 119 7.95 0.16 -5.22
N MET A 120 8.34 0.45 -3.97
CA MET A 120 9.68 0.16 -3.47
C MET A 120 10.05 -1.33 -3.64
N TYR A 121 9.13 -2.22 -3.25
CA TYR A 121 9.32 -3.67 -3.38
C TYR A 121 9.44 -4.16 -4.83
N MET A 122 8.67 -3.59 -5.76
CA MET A 122 8.63 -4.05 -7.16
C MET A 122 9.68 -3.40 -8.07
N THR A 123 10.45 -2.44 -7.56
CA THR A 123 11.41 -1.65 -8.35
C THR A 123 12.85 -1.76 -7.85
N ASP A 124 13.06 -2.24 -6.62
CA ASP A 124 14.37 -2.30 -5.99
C ASP A 124 14.67 -3.72 -5.49
N GLU A 125 15.64 -4.39 -6.12
CA GLU A 125 16.02 -5.75 -5.76
C GLU A 125 16.59 -5.86 -4.34
N SER A 126 17.28 -4.81 -3.87
CA SER A 126 17.84 -4.78 -2.52
C SER A 126 16.76 -4.76 -1.44
N ILE A 127 15.54 -4.33 -1.79
CA ILE A 127 14.34 -4.39 -0.96
C ILE A 127 13.57 -5.68 -1.22
N ARG A 128 13.38 -6.05 -2.49
CA ARG A 128 12.58 -7.22 -2.90
C ARG A 128 13.10 -8.52 -2.30
N ALA A 129 14.41 -8.77 -2.43
CA ALA A 129 15.04 -10.01 -1.99
C ALA A 129 14.84 -10.28 -0.49
N PRO A 130 15.18 -9.36 0.44
CA PRO A 130 14.91 -9.57 1.87
C PRO A 130 13.41 -9.62 2.19
N MET A 131 12.57 -8.83 1.49
CA MET A 131 11.12 -8.82 1.71
C MET A 131 10.46 -10.19 1.43
N ILE A 132 10.96 -10.97 0.48
CA ILE A 132 10.46 -12.32 0.19
C ILE A 132 10.45 -13.20 1.45
N SER A 133 11.44 -13.04 2.33
CA SER A 133 11.54 -13.83 3.58
C SER A 133 10.53 -13.43 4.66
N VAL A 134 9.86 -12.29 4.50
CA VAL A 134 8.94 -11.70 5.50
C VAL A 134 7.59 -11.28 4.91
N LYS A 135 7.28 -11.60 3.64
CA LYS A 135 6.00 -11.21 3.00
C LYS A 135 4.85 -12.18 3.22
N GLU A 136 5.12 -13.44 3.59
CA GLU A 136 4.09 -14.46 3.91
C GLU A 136 3.47 -14.25 5.31
N VAL A 137 3.28 -12.98 5.67
CA VAL A 137 2.85 -12.59 7.00
C VAL A 137 1.35 -12.44 7.01
N LEU A 138 0.71 -13.50 7.50
CA LEU A 138 -0.61 -13.44 8.08
C LEU A 138 -0.51 -12.96 9.53
N LEU A 139 -1.55 -12.26 9.98
CA LEU A 139 -1.76 -11.53 11.24
C LEU A 139 -1.23 -12.23 12.51
N VAL A 140 0.08 -12.18 12.77
CA VAL A 140 0.72 -12.77 13.95
C VAL A 140 1.78 -11.83 14.50
N LYS A 141 1.76 -11.54 15.81
CA LYS A 141 2.62 -10.54 16.49
C LYS A 141 4.09 -10.57 16.09
N ASN A 142 4.74 -11.75 16.15
CA ASN A 142 6.15 -11.89 15.80
C ASN A 142 6.45 -11.55 14.33
N LYS A 143 5.46 -11.71 13.46
CA LYS A 143 5.59 -11.41 12.04
C LYS A 143 5.35 -9.91 11.76
N VAL A 144 4.44 -9.26 12.49
CA VAL A 144 4.23 -7.80 12.40
C VAL A 144 5.48 -7.02 12.84
N SER A 145 6.16 -7.47 13.91
CA SER A 145 7.41 -6.82 14.38
C SER A 145 8.49 -6.82 13.29
N LYS A 146 8.66 -7.96 12.59
CA LYS A 146 9.63 -8.08 11.49
C LYS A 146 9.30 -7.16 10.31
N LEU A 147 8.02 -7.02 9.96
CA LEU A 147 7.59 -6.07 8.92
C LEU A 147 7.89 -4.63 9.32
N TYR A 148 7.61 -4.26 10.57
CA TYR A 148 7.93 -2.93 11.09
C TYR A 148 9.44 -2.66 11.04
N GLU A 149 10.24 -3.58 11.57
CA GLU A 149 11.70 -3.50 11.55
C GLU A 149 12.25 -3.35 10.12
N PHE A 150 11.72 -4.14 9.19
CA PHE A 150 12.07 -4.09 7.76
C PHE A 150 11.82 -2.69 7.17
N TRP A 151 10.57 -2.23 7.18
CA TRP A 151 10.21 -0.94 6.58
C TRP A 151 10.88 0.25 7.29
N ASN A 152 11.12 0.14 8.60
CA ASN A 152 11.80 1.17 9.37
C ASN A 152 13.31 1.20 9.05
N GLY A 153 13.89 0.04 8.76
CA GLY A 153 15.25 -0.08 8.21
C GLY A 153 15.38 0.67 6.89
N ILE A 154 14.50 0.39 5.92
CA ILE A 154 14.47 1.08 4.63
C ILE A 154 14.30 2.59 4.82
N LYS A 155 13.39 3.03 5.68
CA LYS A 155 13.21 4.46 6.02
C LYS A 155 14.50 5.11 6.51
N ARG A 156 15.33 4.42 7.29
CA ARG A 156 16.58 4.99 7.83
C ARG A 156 17.69 5.10 6.78
N THR A 157 17.68 4.25 5.76
CA THR A 157 18.78 4.11 4.82
C THR A 157 18.49 4.66 3.42
N ASP A 158 17.22 4.75 3.01
CA ASP A 158 16.80 5.25 1.70
C ASP A 158 16.21 6.66 1.80
N GLU A 159 16.96 7.64 1.30
CA GLU A 159 16.57 9.06 1.33
C GLU A 159 15.34 9.34 0.44
N ASN A 160 15.22 8.67 -0.72
CA ASN A 160 14.10 8.84 -1.63
C ASN A 160 12.80 8.32 -0.99
N TYR A 161 12.88 7.17 -0.31
CA TYR A 161 11.75 6.66 0.46
C TYR A 161 11.36 7.62 1.58
N CYS A 162 12.31 8.16 2.34
CA CYS A 162 12.03 9.21 3.33
C CYS A 162 11.30 10.42 2.76
N LYS A 163 11.73 10.92 1.59
CA LYS A 163 11.07 12.05 0.89
C LYS A 163 9.64 11.70 0.49
N LEU A 164 9.41 10.51 -0.07
CA LEU A 164 8.07 10.01 -0.41
C LEU A 164 7.16 9.96 0.82
N LEU A 165 7.65 9.41 1.94
CA LEU A 165 6.89 9.35 3.20
C LEU A 165 6.52 10.75 3.74
N ASN A 166 7.40 11.74 3.57
CA ASN A 166 7.12 13.12 4.00
C ASN A 166 6.06 13.81 3.12
N LEU A 167 5.87 13.38 1.87
CA LEU A 167 4.84 13.92 0.97
C LEU A 167 3.44 13.36 1.24
N ILE A 168 3.35 12.24 1.96
CA ILE A 168 2.09 11.71 2.50
C ILE A 168 1.63 12.56 3.70
N LYS A 169 2.61 13.05 4.48
CA LYS A 169 2.37 13.69 5.78
C LYS A 169 1.89 15.12 5.64
N SER A 170 0.58 15.29 5.80
CA SER A 170 0.14 15.77 7.10
C SER A 170 -1.22 15.18 7.46
N PHE A 171 -1.41 14.78 8.72
CA PHE A 171 -2.66 14.19 9.24
C PHE A 171 -3.91 15.08 8.99
N THR A 172 -3.69 16.36 8.70
CA THR A 172 -4.72 17.39 8.52
C THR A 172 -4.81 17.92 7.08
N GLN A 173 -3.95 17.49 6.15
CA GLN A 173 -3.96 17.96 4.76
C GLN A 173 -4.01 16.80 3.78
N SER A 174 -4.59 17.07 2.62
CA SER A 174 -4.57 16.12 1.51
C SER A 174 -3.13 15.78 1.11
N PRO A 175 -2.83 14.51 0.78
CA PRO A 175 -1.53 14.13 0.25
C PRO A 175 -1.15 14.94 -1.00
N ASN A 176 0.14 15.18 -1.19
CA ASN A 176 0.66 15.85 -2.39
C ASN A 176 0.94 14.82 -3.50
N PHE A 177 -0.11 14.35 -4.18
CA PHE A 177 0.00 13.34 -5.24
C PHE A 177 0.95 13.76 -6.37
N ASP A 178 0.94 15.02 -6.79
CA ASP A 178 1.86 15.53 -7.82
C ASP A 178 3.32 15.58 -7.34
N GLY A 179 3.54 15.95 -6.08
CA GLY A 179 4.84 15.86 -5.42
C GLY A 179 5.36 14.43 -5.41
N ILE A 180 4.50 13.47 -5.06
CA ILE A 180 4.81 12.04 -5.04
C ILE A 180 5.19 11.57 -6.45
N LYS A 181 4.37 11.86 -7.46
CA LYS A 181 4.66 11.49 -8.87
C LYS A 181 6.00 12.04 -9.37
N ARG A 182 6.34 13.29 -9.02
CA ARG A 182 7.67 13.88 -9.34
C ARG A 182 8.80 13.15 -8.63
N GLU A 183 8.65 12.86 -7.34
CA GLU A 183 9.71 12.22 -6.56
C GLU A 183 9.96 10.78 -7.02
N ILE A 184 8.89 10.06 -7.41
CA ILE A 184 9.01 8.77 -8.11
C ILE A 184 9.83 8.93 -9.39
N GLY A 185 9.54 9.94 -10.20
CA GLY A 185 10.31 10.21 -11.43
C GLY A 185 11.81 10.39 -11.18
N LYS A 186 12.20 11.07 -10.10
CA LYS A 186 13.62 11.25 -9.75
C LYS A 186 14.29 9.93 -9.36
N ARG A 187 13.60 9.05 -8.64
CA ARG A 187 14.13 7.74 -8.23
C ARG A 187 14.49 6.86 -9.42
N PHE A 188 13.70 6.89 -10.49
CA PHE A 188 13.99 6.12 -11.70
C PHE A 188 15.07 6.75 -12.59
N ALA A 189 15.49 7.98 -12.31
CA ALA A 189 16.53 8.70 -13.06
C ALA A 189 17.93 8.62 -12.42
N SER A 190 18.02 8.14 -11.18
CA SER A 190 19.26 7.93 -10.41
C SER A 190 19.77 6.50 -10.53
#